data_AF-A0A6P7N109-F1
#
_entry.id   AF-A0A6P7N109-F1
#
_cell.length_a   1.000
_cell.length_b   1.000
_cell.length_c   1.000
_cell.angle_alpha   90.00
_cell.angle_beta   90.00
_cell.angle_gamma   90.00
#
_symmetry.space_group_name_H-M   'P 1'
#
loop_
_entity.id
_entity.type
_entity.pdbx_description
1 polymer ?
#
loop_
_entity_poly.entity_id
_entity_poly.type
_entity_poly.pdbx_seq_one_letter_code
_entity_poly.pdbx_strand_id
1 'polypeptide(L)'
;MILSFPGQSFFPVGHLSYTICRRPPHSSVNMQNDAGEFVDLYVPRKCSASNRIIGAKDHASIQLNIAEVDKVTGRFNGQFKTYAICGAIRRMGESDDAILRLSKNDSIVAK
;
A
#
# COMPACT_ATOMS: atom_id res chain seq x y z
N MET A 1 -16.47 2.26 36.93
CA MET A 1 -16.32 0.80 37.07
C MET A 1 -15.31 0.36 36.02
N ILE A 2 -14.04 0.32 36.42
CA ILE A 2 -12.90 -0.11 35.59
C ILE A 2 -12.58 -1.54 36.04
N LEU A 3 -12.48 -2.48 35.10
CA LEU A 3 -11.71 -3.71 35.32
C LEU A 3 -10.92 -4.03 34.05
N SER A 4 -9.61 -3.78 34.12
CA SER A 4 -8.57 -4.44 33.32
C SER A 4 -8.26 -5.79 33.98
N PHE A 5 -8.05 -6.87 33.22
CA PHE A 5 -6.76 -7.48 32.82
C PHE A 5 -7.10 -8.94 32.35
N PRO A 6 -6.16 -9.78 31.88
CA PRO A 6 -5.34 -9.68 30.69
C PRO A 6 -5.24 -11.05 29.99
N GLY A 7 -5.77 -11.22 28.78
CA GLY A 7 -5.54 -12.50 28.11
C GLY A 7 -6.57 -12.84 27.08
N GLN A 8 -6.25 -12.50 25.83
CA GLN A 8 -6.47 -13.37 24.68
C GLN A 8 -5.85 -12.68 23.46
N SER A 9 -4.63 -13.08 23.13
CA SER A 9 -4.20 -13.11 21.73
C SER A 9 -3.22 -14.25 21.56
N PHE A 10 -3.83 -15.37 21.17
CA PHE A 10 -3.27 -16.46 20.39
C PHE A 10 -2.04 -16.02 19.57
N PHE A 11 -0.86 -16.56 19.90
CA PHE A 11 0.32 -16.60 19.03
C PHE A 11 -0.02 -17.36 17.72
N PRO A 12 0.75 -17.32 16.60
CA PRO A 12 2.19 -17.05 16.50
C PRO A 12 2.68 -16.29 15.22
N VAL A 13 3.99 -16.03 15.13
CA VAL A 13 4.78 -15.71 13.91
C VAL A 13 4.26 -14.59 12.99
N GLY A 14 4.42 -13.33 13.38
CA GLY A 14 4.14 -12.21 12.47
C GLY A 14 4.96 -10.94 12.71
N HIS A 15 5.90 -10.98 13.65
CA HIS A 15 6.64 -9.79 14.08
C HIS A 15 7.55 -9.19 12.99
N LEU A 16 7.87 -9.93 11.92
CA LEU A 16 8.64 -9.39 10.78
C LEU A 16 7.79 -8.62 9.75
N SER A 17 6.46 -8.73 9.77
CA SER A 17 5.61 -8.04 8.78
C SER A 17 5.30 -6.59 9.16
N TYR A 18 5.44 -6.21 10.43
CA TYR A 18 4.97 -4.91 10.94
C TYR A 18 5.99 -3.76 10.83
N THR A 19 7.28 -4.05 10.60
CA THR A 19 8.32 -3.00 10.45
C THR A 19 8.39 -2.43 9.04
N ILE A 20 7.82 -3.11 8.04
CA ILE A 20 7.79 -2.66 6.63
C ILE A 20 6.62 -1.67 6.38
N CYS A 21 5.57 -1.70 7.21
CA CYS A 21 4.33 -0.96 7.02
C CYS A 21 4.38 0.53 7.42
N ARG A 22 5.40 1.01 8.16
CA ARG A 22 5.48 2.40 8.66
C ARG A 22 6.60 3.26 8.05
N ARG A 23 7.29 2.81 7.00
CA ARG A 23 8.39 3.59 6.39
C ARG A 23 7.92 4.43 5.19
N PRO A 24 8.45 5.66 5.01
CA PRO A 24 8.17 6.50 3.85
C PRO A 24 8.54 5.79 2.53
N PRO A 25 8.01 6.22 1.37
CA PRO A 25 8.11 5.49 0.10
C PRO A 25 9.55 5.34 -0.45
N HIS A 26 10.57 5.83 0.25
CA HIS A 26 11.96 5.88 -0.24
C HIS A 26 12.98 5.24 0.71
N SER A 27 12.70 4.05 1.23
CA SER A 27 13.76 3.14 1.68
C SER A 27 13.26 1.71 1.63
N SER A 28 13.49 1.02 0.51
CA SER A 28 13.32 -0.42 0.42
C SER A 28 14.34 -1.08 1.34
N VAL A 29 13.88 -1.63 2.46
CA VAL A 29 14.73 -2.45 3.33
C VAL A 29 14.86 -3.79 2.64
N ASN A 30 15.97 -3.96 1.92
CA ASN A 30 16.30 -5.20 1.24
C ASN A 30 17.25 -5.99 2.12
N MET A 31 17.22 -7.31 2.03
CA MET A 31 18.18 -8.16 2.73
C MET A 31 19.56 -7.92 2.10
N GLN A 32 20.46 -7.31 2.86
CA GLN A 32 21.84 -7.04 2.46
C GLN A 32 22.75 -8.07 3.13
N ASN A 33 23.70 -8.62 2.39
CA ASN A 33 24.79 -9.39 2.99
C ASN A 33 25.81 -8.44 3.64
N ASP A 34 26.78 -8.99 4.39
CA ASP A 34 27.83 -8.18 5.04
C ASP A 34 28.73 -7.43 4.03
N ALA A 35 28.71 -7.84 2.76
CA ALA A 35 29.38 -7.16 1.64
C ALA A 35 28.53 -6.06 0.97
N GLY A 36 27.30 -5.82 1.46
CA GLY A 36 26.40 -4.78 0.95
C GLY A 36 25.70 -5.12 -0.37
N GLU A 37 25.82 -6.35 -0.85
CA GLU A 37 25.15 -6.82 -2.07
C GLU A 37 23.70 -7.24 -1.77
N PHE A 38 22.82 -6.98 -2.73
CA PHE A 38 21.41 -7.34 -2.65
C PHE A 38 21.21 -8.82 -3.00
N VAL A 39 20.64 -9.59 -2.07
CA VAL A 39 20.39 -11.03 -2.24
C VAL A 39 18.95 -11.31 -2.72
N ASP A 40 18.12 -10.29 -2.84
CA ASP A 40 16.72 -10.41 -3.25
C ASP A 40 16.54 -10.51 -4.77
N LEU A 41 15.71 -11.45 -5.23
CA LEU A 41 15.40 -11.64 -6.66
C LEU A 41 14.59 -10.49 -7.28
N TYR A 42 13.70 -9.88 -6.50
CA TYR A 42 12.94 -8.68 -6.89
C TYR A 42 12.36 -8.01 -5.65
N VAL A 43 12.13 -6.70 -5.74
CA VAL A 43 11.41 -5.95 -4.70
C VAL A 43 9.92 -5.90 -5.07
N PRO A 44 9.03 -6.52 -4.28
CA PRO A 44 7.60 -6.54 -4.59
C PRO A 44 6.94 -5.18 -4.36
N ARG A 45 5.85 -4.92 -5.10
CA ARG A 45 5.05 -3.70 -4.94
C ARG A 45 4.25 -3.74 -3.63
N LYS A 46 4.06 -2.57 -3.01
CA LYS A 46 3.23 -2.39 -1.81
C LYS A 46 1.88 -1.82 -2.19
N CYS A 47 0.83 -2.27 -1.50
CA CYS A 47 -0.50 -1.68 -1.59
C CYS A 47 -0.51 -0.28 -0.98
N SER A 48 -1.04 0.71 -1.70
CA SER A 48 -1.14 2.11 -1.24
C SER A 48 -2.12 2.29 -0.07
N ALA A 49 -3.08 1.38 0.10
CA ALA A 49 -4.11 1.49 1.13
C ALA A 49 -3.74 0.79 2.45
N SER A 50 -3.13 -0.39 2.35
CA SER A 50 -2.88 -1.28 3.50
C SER A 50 -1.42 -1.55 3.77
N ASN A 51 -0.52 -1.03 2.94
CA ASN A 51 0.93 -1.26 2.98
C ASN A 51 1.34 -2.74 2.96
N ARG A 52 0.40 -3.61 2.57
CA ARG A 52 0.64 -5.05 2.38
C ARG A 52 1.42 -5.27 1.08
N ILE A 53 2.36 -6.21 1.13
CA ILE A 53 3.10 -6.69 -0.05
C ILE A 53 2.13 -7.40 -1.00
N ILE A 54 2.17 -7.06 -2.29
CA ILE A 54 1.40 -7.74 -3.34
C ILE A 54 2.21 -8.94 -3.82
N GLY A 55 1.68 -10.14 -3.61
CA GLY A 55 2.34 -11.38 -4.04
C GLY A 55 2.13 -11.65 -5.53
N ALA A 56 3.02 -12.43 -6.14
CA ALA A 56 2.90 -12.82 -7.55
C ALA A 56 1.61 -13.62 -7.87
N LYS A 57 1.04 -14.32 -6.87
CA LYS A 57 -0.20 -15.10 -6.99
C LYS A 57 -1.47 -14.25 -6.87
N ASP A 58 -1.37 -12.98 -6.50
CA ASP A 58 -2.52 -12.12 -6.27
C ASP A 58 -3.05 -11.53 -7.59
N HIS A 59 -3.83 -12.33 -8.33
CA HIS A 59 -4.48 -11.90 -9.58
C HIS A 59 -5.60 -10.88 -9.38
N ALA A 60 -6.10 -10.74 -8.15
CA ALA A 60 -7.05 -9.69 -7.80
C ALA A 60 -6.37 -8.35 -7.50
N SER A 61 -5.03 -8.28 -7.46
CA SER A 61 -4.36 -6.98 -7.34
C SER A 61 -4.51 -6.16 -8.61
N ILE A 62 -4.69 -4.85 -8.47
CA ILE A 62 -4.83 -3.93 -9.59
C ILE A 62 -3.88 -2.75 -9.41
N GLN A 63 -3.44 -2.21 -10.53
CA GLN A 63 -2.79 -0.92 -10.60
C GLN A 63 -3.71 0.05 -11.32
N LEU A 64 -4.04 1.15 -10.65
CA LEU A 64 -4.87 2.21 -11.18
C LEU A 64 -4.00 3.42 -11.46
N ASN A 65 -3.97 3.87 -12.71
CA ASN A 65 -3.26 5.07 -13.11
C ASN A 65 -4.29 6.16 -13.35
N ILE A 66 -4.37 7.13 -12.44
CA ILE A 66 -5.26 8.29 -12.57
C ILE A 66 -4.50 9.38 -13.31
N ALA A 67 -5.03 9.79 -14.44
CA ALA A 67 -4.51 10.86 -15.26
C ALA A 67 -4.76 12.22 -14.60
N GLU A 68 -3.70 13.02 -14.43
CA GLU A 68 -3.86 14.42 -14.03
C GLU A 68 -4.21 15.28 -15.25
N VAL A 69 -5.20 16.15 -15.08
CA VAL A 69 -5.77 16.98 -16.15
C VAL A 69 -5.58 18.44 -15.79
N ASP A 70 -5.15 19.24 -16.77
CA ASP A 70 -5.05 20.68 -16.62
C ASP A 70 -6.45 21.35 -16.59
N LYS A 71 -6.63 22.31 -15.69
CA LYS A 71 -7.93 22.94 -15.40
C LYS A 71 -8.42 23.84 -16.54
N VAL A 72 -7.53 24.37 -17.36
CA VAL A 72 -7.86 25.36 -18.38
C VAL A 72 -8.14 24.70 -19.73
N THR A 73 -7.32 23.71 -20.09
CA THR A 73 -7.42 23.03 -21.40
C THR A 73 -8.15 21.70 -21.36
N GLY A 74 -8.43 21.15 -20.17
CA GLY A 74 -9.06 19.83 -20.01
C GLY A 74 -8.23 18.70 -20.62
N ARG A 75 -6.96 18.99 -20.95
CA ARG A 75 -6.06 18.07 -21.63
C ARG A 75 -5.21 17.32 -20.61
N PHE A 76 -4.88 16.09 -21.00
CA PHE A 76 -4.03 15.22 -20.21
C PHE A 76 -2.61 15.80 -20.09
N ASN A 77 -2.10 15.94 -18.87
CA ASN A 77 -0.81 16.58 -18.58
C ASN A 77 0.39 15.60 -18.65
N GLY A 78 0.21 14.38 -19.17
CA GLY A 78 1.28 13.38 -19.24
C GLY A 78 1.62 12.71 -17.90
N GLN A 79 1.18 13.29 -16.78
CA GLN A 79 1.44 12.80 -15.43
C GLN A 79 0.30 11.88 -14.94
N PHE A 80 0.68 10.77 -14.31
CA PHE A 80 -0.25 9.80 -13.76
C PHE A 80 0.03 9.57 -12.28
N LYS A 81 -1.02 9.61 -11.46
CA LYS A 81 -0.98 9.12 -10.08
C LYS A 81 -1.31 7.64 -10.08
N THR A 82 -0.34 6.83 -9.67
CA THR A 82 -0.47 5.36 -9.69
C THR A 82 -0.81 4.84 -8.29
N TYR A 83 -1.96 4.19 -8.16
CA TYR A 83 -2.38 3.50 -6.94
C TYR A 83 -2.30 2.00 -7.14
N ALA A 84 -1.76 1.30 -6.14
CA ALA A 84 -1.72 -0.15 -6.12
C ALA A 84 -2.68 -0.67 -5.04
N ILE A 85 -3.66 -1.48 -5.43
CA ILE A 85 -4.63 -2.09 -4.51
C ILE A 85 -4.42 -3.59 -4.49
N CYS A 86 -4.35 -4.17 -3.29
CA CYS A 86 -4.22 -5.60 -3.10
C CYS A 86 -5.58 -6.32 -3.23
N GLY A 87 -5.54 -7.60 -3.62
CA GLY A 87 -6.75 -8.41 -3.81
C GLY A 87 -7.60 -8.58 -2.55
N ALA A 88 -6.98 -8.57 -1.36
CA ALA A 88 -7.68 -8.72 -0.09
C ALA A 88 -8.70 -7.58 0.16
N ILE A 89 -8.35 -6.35 -0.19
CA ILE A 89 -9.22 -5.18 -0.01
C ILE A 89 -10.43 -5.25 -0.95
N ARG A 90 -10.23 -5.74 -2.18
CA ARG A 90 -11.33 -5.99 -3.13
C ARG A 90 -12.26 -7.11 -2.69
N ARG A 91 -11.75 -8.14 -2.01
CA ARG A 91 -12.58 -9.24 -1.47
C ARG A 91 -13.51 -8.77 -0.34
N MET A 92 -13.09 -7.77 0.43
CA MET A 92 -13.87 -7.20 1.53
C MET A 92 -14.81 -6.07 1.09
N GLY A 93 -14.70 -5.56 -0.15
CA GLY A 93 -15.48 -4.42 -0.63
C GLY A 93 -14.94 -3.05 -0.22
N GLU A 94 -13.87 -3.01 0.58
CA GLU A 94 -13.23 -1.78 1.08
C GLU A 94 -12.36 -1.06 0.03
N SER A 95 -12.41 -1.48 -1.23
CA SER A 95 -11.58 -0.91 -2.30
C SER A 95 -11.98 0.51 -2.66
N ASP A 96 -13.27 0.81 -2.66
CA ASP A 96 -13.78 2.13 -3.02
C ASP A 96 -13.42 3.17 -1.95
N ASP A 97 -13.72 2.86 -0.69
CA ASP A 97 -13.36 3.66 0.48
C ASP A 97 -11.86 3.97 0.56
N ALA A 98 -11.02 2.98 0.26
CA ALA A 98 -9.58 3.17 0.22
C ALA A 98 -9.15 4.17 -0.86
N ILE A 99 -9.71 4.06 -2.07
CA ILE A 99 -9.41 4.97 -3.18
C ILE A 99 -9.92 6.38 -2.87
N LEU A 100 -11.10 6.51 -2.26
CA LEU A 100 -11.64 7.80 -1.85
C LEU A 100 -10.73 8.49 -0.83
N ARG A 101 -10.25 7.76 0.19
CA ARG A 101 -9.30 8.29 1.18
C ARG A 101 -7.99 8.73 0.52
N LEU A 102 -7.44 7.93 -0.38
CA LEU A 102 -6.22 8.26 -1.11
C LEU A 102 -6.41 9.50 -2.01
N SER A 103 -7.51 9.56 -2.76
CA SER A 103 -7.83 10.67 -3.66
C SER A 103 -8.07 11.99 -2.91
N LYS A 104 -8.61 11.92 -1.69
CA LYS A 104 -8.73 13.07 -0.79
C LYS A 104 -7.36 13.57 -0.31
N ASN A 105 -6.46 12.67 0.06
CA ASN A 105 -5.09 13.05 0.43
C ASN A 105 -4.36 13.70 -0.75
N ASP A 106 -4.59 13.15 -1.94
CA ASP A 106 -4.01 13.61 -3.19
C ASP A 106 -4.69 14.85 -3.80
N SER A 107 -5.71 15.40 -3.11
CA SER A 107 -6.50 16.58 -3.50
C SER A 107 -7.09 16.50 -4.92
N ILE A 108 -7.35 15.29 -5.42
CA ILE A 108 -7.98 15.06 -6.73
C ILE A 108 -9.49 15.29 -6.65
N VAL A 109 -10.07 14.95 -5.51
CA VAL A 109 -11.51 15.09 -5.23
C VAL A 109 -11.69 16.26 -4.26
N ALA A 110 -12.65 17.14 -4.57
CA ALA A 110 -13.02 18.24 -3.69
C ALA A 110 -13.56 17.71 -2.35
N LYS A 111 -13.36 18.49 -1.28
CA LYS A 111 -13.71 18.11 0.10
C LYS A 111 -15.20 17.83 0.29
#